data_AF-A0A7X7SF83-F1
#
_entry.id   AF-A0A7X7SF83-F1
#
_cell.length_a   1.000
_cell.length_b   1.000
_cell.length_c   1.000
_cell.angle_alpha   90.00
_cell.angle_beta   90.00
_cell.angle_gamma   90.00
#
_symmetry.space_group_name_H-M   'P 1'
#
loop_
_entity.id
_entity.type
_entity.pdbx_description
1 polymer ?
#
loop_
_entity_poly.entity_id
_entity_poly.type
_entity_poly.pdbx_seq_one_letter_code
_entity_poly.pdbx_strand_id
1 'polypeptide(L)'
;MHVRAYDRHMSADATKSPHIADSHDLIRVHGARVNNLRDVSVDIPKRRLTVFTGVSGSGKSSLVFGTIAAESQRLINETYSTFIQGFMPSQARPDVDVLSGLTTAILVDQERMGSDPRSTVGTATDANAMLRILFSRLGDPYIGSSQAFSFNIASASGAGAITIERGGQKVKERREFSITGGMCSRCEGRGNVSDFDLTALYDADKSLSEGALTIPGYSMDGWYGRIYRGCGFFDPDKPIKKFTKKQIDDLLYKEPTKIKVDGINVT
;
A
#
# COMPACT_ATOMS: atom_id res chain seq x y z
N MET A 1 -37.40 -4.06 5.65
CA MET A 1 -36.48 -2.91 5.78
C MET A 1 -37.33 -1.66 5.79
N HIS A 2 -37.15 -0.75 6.75
CA HIS A 2 -37.94 0.48 6.81
C HIS A 2 -37.00 1.67 6.61
N VAL A 3 -37.24 2.45 5.56
CA VAL A 3 -36.44 3.61 5.20
C VAL A 3 -37.19 4.84 5.70
N ARG A 4 -36.55 5.62 6.56
CA ARG A 4 -37.10 6.91 7.02
C ARG A 4 -36.11 8.01 6.66
N ALA A 5 -36.57 8.97 5.87
CA ALA A 5 -35.90 10.26 5.76
C ALA A 5 -36.17 11.03 7.06
N TYR A 6 -35.13 11.45 7.76
CA TYR A 6 -35.28 12.23 8.99
C TYR A 6 -35.33 13.72 8.64
N ASP A 7 -36.36 14.39 9.14
CA ASP A 7 -36.48 15.85 9.17
C ASP A 7 -36.46 16.26 10.65
N ARG A 8 -35.49 17.07 11.09
CA ARG A 8 -35.33 17.51 12.49
C ARG A 8 -36.39 18.55 12.86
N HIS A 9 -37.66 18.15 12.88
CA HIS A 9 -38.74 18.90 13.52
C HIS A 9 -39.73 17.89 14.13
N MET A 10 -39.55 17.60 15.42
CA MET A 10 -40.54 16.89 16.24
C MET A 10 -41.71 17.84 16.53
N SER A 11 -42.80 17.68 15.78
CA SER A 11 -44.15 17.83 16.31
C SER A 11 -45.13 17.16 15.34
N ALA A 12 -46.11 16.46 15.90
CA ALA A 12 -47.16 15.80 15.16
C ALA A 12 -48.20 16.84 14.67
N ASP A 13 -48.68 16.62 13.44
CA ASP A 13 -49.79 17.28 12.76
C ASP A 13 -49.61 18.75 12.29
N ALA A 14 -49.38 18.88 10.98
CA ALA A 14 -49.83 19.96 10.10
C ALA A 14 -49.35 19.63 8.68
N THR A 15 -50.13 19.99 7.66
CA THR A 15 -49.75 19.95 6.24
C THR A 15 -48.39 20.61 6.03
N LYS A 16 -47.32 19.80 6.03
CA LYS A 16 -45.95 20.28 5.89
C LYS A 16 -45.76 20.82 4.48
N SER A 17 -45.49 22.12 4.38
CA SER A 17 -44.94 22.73 3.18
C SER A 17 -43.78 21.85 2.67
N PRO A 18 -43.71 21.55 1.37
CA PRO A 18 -42.66 20.70 0.83
C PRO A 18 -41.32 21.29 1.23
N HIS A 19 -40.45 20.46 1.83
CA HIS A 19 -39.13 20.93 2.23
C HIS A 19 -38.33 21.24 0.97
N ILE A 20 -37.43 22.21 1.03
CA ILE A 20 -36.63 22.61 -0.15
C ILE A 20 -35.90 21.42 -0.80
N ALA A 21 -35.46 20.46 -0.01
CA ALA A 21 -34.81 19.24 -0.51
C ALA A 21 -35.74 18.35 -1.37
N ASP A 22 -37.05 18.40 -1.15
CA ASP A 22 -38.05 17.63 -1.89
C ASP A 22 -38.34 18.24 -3.28
N SER A 23 -37.76 19.42 -3.58
CA SER A 23 -37.70 20.00 -4.93
C SER A 23 -36.57 19.42 -5.80
N HIS A 24 -35.71 18.58 -5.23
CA HIS A 24 -34.60 17.93 -5.97
C HIS A 24 -34.95 16.51 -6.40
N ASP A 25 -34.22 16.03 -7.41
CA ASP A 25 -34.34 14.67 -7.91
C ASP A 25 -34.12 13.62 -6.81
N LEU A 26 -34.69 12.44 -7.02
CA LEU A 26 -34.54 11.28 -6.16
C LEU A 26 -33.45 10.36 -6.70
N ILE A 27 -32.82 9.59 -5.82
CA ILE A 27 -32.11 8.37 -6.21
C ILE A 27 -33.15 7.26 -6.17
N ARG A 28 -33.47 6.68 -7.33
CA ARG A 28 -34.48 5.61 -7.44
C ARG A 28 -33.80 4.28 -7.61
N VAL A 29 -34.11 3.35 -6.72
CA VAL A 29 -33.69 1.95 -6.77
C VAL A 29 -34.94 1.12 -7.01
N HIS A 30 -35.00 0.34 -8.08
CA HIS A 30 -36.11 -0.57 -8.35
C HIS A 30 -35.62 -1.98 -8.62
N GLY A 31 -36.23 -2.95 -7.93
CA GLY A 31 -35.95 -4.37 -8.10
C GLY A 31 -34.54 -4.79 -7.66
N ALA A 32 -34.01 -4.23 -6.57
CA ALA A 32 -32.69 -4.62 -6.07
C ALA A 32 -32.72 -6.03 -5.46
N ARG A 33 -31.79 -6.89 -5.90
CA ARG A 33 -31.67 -8.32 -5.52
C ARG A 33 -30.26 -8.74 -5.09
N VAL A 34 -29.37 -7.78 -4.87
CA VAL A 34 -28.01 -8.05 -4.38
C VAL A 34 -28.03 -8.80 -3.04
N ASN A 35 -27.30 -9.92 -2.98
CA ASN A 35 -27.22 -10.82 -1.82
C ASN A 35 -28.58 -11.35 -1.37
N ASN A 36 -29.09 -10.86 -0.23
CA ASN A 36 -30.33 -11.30 0.39
C ASN A 36 -31.49 -10.32 0.21
N LEU A 37 -31.32 -9.31 -0.66
CA LEU A 37 -32.41 -8.42 -1.03
C LEU A 37 -33.48 -9.18 -1.82
N ARG A 38 -34.75 -8.91 -1.53
CA ARG A 38 -35.90 -9.57 -2.15
C ARG A 38 -36.69 -8.55 -2.94
N ASP A 39 -36.18 -8.22 -4.13
CA ASP A 39 -36.82 -7.31 -5.10
C ASP A 39 -37.16 -5.93 -4.49
N VAL A 40 -36.18 -5.32 -3.84
CA VAL A 40 -36.39 -4.10 -3.05
C VAL A 40 -36.44 -2.88 -3.96
N SER A 41 -37.53 -2.12 -3.87
CA SER A 41 -37.69 -0.82 -4.53
C SER A 41 -37.80 0.31 -3.50
N VAL A 42 -37.02 1.37 -3.66
CA VAL A 42 -37.04 2.55 -2.80
C VAL A 42 -36.58 3.81 -3.54
N ASP A 43 -37.26 4.92 -3.25
CA ASP A 43 -36.86 6.25 -3.65
C ASP A 43 -36.20 6.98 -2.47
N ILE A 44 -35.01 7.54 -2.70
CA ILE A 44 -34.20 8.21 -1.69
C ILE A 44 -34.09 9.70 -2.06
N PRO A 45 -34.57 10.62 -1.21
CA PRO A 45 -34.47 12.05 -1.51
C PRO A 45 -33.03 12.55 -1.43
N LYS A 46 -32.60 13.29 -2.45
CA LYS A 46 -31.32 13.99 -2.41
C LYS A 46 -31.38 15.14 -1.42
N ARG A 47 -30.21 15.57 -0.93
CA ARG A 47 -30.05 16.69 0.02
C ARG A 47 -30.86 16.53 1.31
N ARG A 48 -31.15 15.27 1.69
CA ARG A 48 -31.74 14.87 2.96
C ARG A 48 -30.81 13.91 3.67
N LEU A 49 -30.84 13.92 5.00
CA LEU A 49 -30.26 12.85 5.79
C LEU A 49 -31.21 11.64 5.77
N THR A 50 -30.88 10.64 4.97
CA THR A 50 -31.64 9.38 4.92
C THR A 50 -30.99 8.35 5.83
N VAL A 51 -31.76 7.78 6.74
CA VAL A 51 -31.28 6.77 7.69
C VAL A 51 -31.92 5.42 7.36
N PHE A 52 -31.10 4.44 7.03
CA PHE A 52 -31.53 3.05 6.82
C PHE A 52 -31.49 2.28 8.13
N THR A 53 -32.65 1.82 8.60
CA THR A 53 -32.78 1.11 9.87
C THR A 53 -33.28 -0.32 9.68
N GLY A 54 -32.97 -1.18 10.64
CA GLY A 54 -33.34 -2.60 10.62
C GLY A 54 -32.34 -3.49 11.36
N VAL A 55 -32.78 -4.70 11.71
CA VAL A 55 -31.96 -5.71 12.41
C VAL A 55 -30.72 -6.14 11.61
N SER A 56 -29.74 -6.76 12.27
CA SER A 56 -28.58 -7.34 11.58
C SER A 56 -29.03 -8.35 10.52
N GLY A 57 -28.35 -8.38 9.37
CA GLY A 57 -28.72 -9.25 8.25
C GLY A 57 -29.95 -8.81 7.44
N SER A 58 -30.61 -7.70 7.78
CA SER A 58 -31.84 -7.27 7.07
C SER A 58 -31.62 -6.73 5.64
N GLY A 59 -30.40 -6.77 5.11
CA GLY A 59 -30.07 -6.28 3.75
C GLY A 59 -29.70 -4.80 3.63
N LYS A 60 -29.55 -4.05 4.75
CA LYS A 60 -29.19 -2.61 4.69
C LYS A 60 -27.88 -2.36 3.94
N SER A 61 -26.84 -3.11 4.31
CA SER A 61 -25.52 -2.98 3.69
C SER A 61 -25.54 -3.45 2.23
N SER A 62 -26.31 -4.50 1.93
CA SER A 62 -26.53 -4.96 0.56
C SER A 62 -27.13 -3.87 -0.31
N LEU A 63 -28.13 -3.13 0.19
CA LEU A 63 -28.75 -2.02 -0.56
C LEU A 63 -27.83 -0.80 -0.69
N VAL A 64 -27.24 -0.34 0.41
CA VAL A 64 -26.45 0.91 0.42
C VAL A 64 -25.09 0.72 -0.24
N PHE A 65 -24.30 -0.25 0.23
CA PHE A 65 -22.94 -0.47 -0.25
C PHE A 65 -22.93 -1.38 -1.48
N GLY A 66 -23.64 -2.51 -1.41
CA GLY A 66 -23.64 -3.52 -2.46
C GLY A 66 -24.44 -3.17 -3.72
N THR A 67 -25.37 -2.21 -3.66
CA THR A 67 -26.17 -1.79 -4.81
C THR A 67 -25.89 -0.34 -5.18
N ILE A 68 -26.27 0.63 -4.32
CA ILE A 68 -26.21 2.05 -4.65
C ILE A 68 -24.76 2.52 -4.86
N ALA A 69 -23.88 2.26 -3.88
CA ALA A 69 -22.52 2.74 -3.95
C ALA A 69 -21.66 1.95 -4.94
N ALA A 70 -21.86 0.63 -5.04
CA ALA A 70 -21.21 -0.20 -6.06
C ALA A 70 -21.50 0.32 -7.47
N GLU A 71 -22.76 0.64 -7.80
CA GLU A 71 -23.08 1.20 -9.11
C GLU A 71 -22.48 2.61 -9.29
N SER A 72 -22.55 3.46 -8.27
CA SER A 72 -21.95 4.79 -8.37
C SER A 72 -20.44 4.72 -8.62
N GLN A 73 -19.72 3.81 -7.96
CA GLN A 73 -18.28 3.67 -8.13
C GLN A 73 -17.94 3.05 -9.49
N ARG A 74 -18.74 2.09 -9.97
CA ARG A 74 -18.63 1.54 -11.32
C ARG A 74 -18.77 2.64 -12.39
N LEU A 75 -19.78 3.50 -12.28
CA LEU A 75 -20.00 4.62 -13.21
C LEU A 75 -18.86 5.63 -13.20
N ILE A 76 -18.27 5.92 -12.02
CA ILE A 76 -17.07 6.77 -11.94
C ILE A 76 -15.90 6.09 -12.64
N ASN A 77 -15.71 4.79 -12.41
CA ASN A 77 -14.60 4.04 -12.98
C ASN A 77 -14.64 4.05 -14.52
N GLU A 78 -15.83 4.03 -15.11
CA GLU A 78 -16.05 4.14 -16.56
C GLU A 78 -15.61 5.48 -17.16
N THR A 79 -15.47 6.53 -16.34
CA THR A 79 -14.99 7.84 -16.81
C THR A 79 -13.46 7.93 -16.94
N TYR A 80 -12.71 6.98 -16.37
CA TYR A 80 -11.25 6.92 -16.54
C TYR A 80 -10.86 6.36 -17.91
N SER A 81 -9.62 6.62 -18.33
CA SER A 81 -9.08 6.03 -19.55
C SER A 81 -8.97 4.50 -19.43
N THR A 82 -9.06 3.79 -20.56
CA THR A 82 -8.90 2.33 -20.61
C THR A 82 -7.56 1.86 -20.03
N PHE A 83 -6.51 2.68 -20.13
CA PHE A 83 -5.22 2.44 -19.49
C PHE A 83 -5.35 2.37 -17.96
N ILE A 84 -6.01 3.34 -17.33
CA ILE A 84 -6.21 3.36 -15.87
C ILE A 84 -7.16 2.25 -15.44
N GLN A 85 -8.24 2.01 -16.21
CA GLN A 85 -9.21 0.96 -15.92
C GLN A 85 -8.55 -0.43 -15.82
N GLY A 86 -7.50 -0.71 -16.59
CA GLY A 86 -6.74 -1.97 -16.51
C GLY A 86 -6.07 -2.24 -15.15
N PHE A 87 -5.90 -1.21 -14.31
CA PHE A 87 -5.34 -1.34 -12.96
C PHE A 87 -6.40 -1.22 -11.86
N MET A 88 -7.66 -0.94 -12.21
CA MET A 88 -8.73 -0.77 -11.24
C MET A 88 -9.42 -2.12 -10.94
N PRO A 89 -9.95 -2.31 -9.73
CA PRO A 89 -10.77 -3.48 -9.43
C PRO A 89 -11.99 -3.53 -10.38
N SER A 90 -12.24 -4.68 -10.99
CA SER A 90 -13.50 -4.88 -11.72
C SER A 90 -14.63 -4.94 -10.70
N GLN A 91 -15.51 -3.94 -10.73
CA GLN A 91 -16.71 -3.95 -9.91
C GLN A 91 -17.82 -4.65 -10.69
N ALA A 92 -18.32 -5.76 -10.14
CA ALA A 92 -19.48 -6.43 -10.71
C ALA A 92 -20.68 -5.48 -10.71
N ARG A 93 -21.43 -5.46 -11.81
CA ARG A 93 -22.67 -4.69 -11.88
C ARG A 93 -23.67 -5.29 -10.87
N PRO A 94 -24.27 -4.48 -9.99
CA PRO A 94 -25.23 -4.99 -9.02
C PRO A 94 -26.50 -5.48 -9.72
N ASP A 95 -27.13 -6.52 -9.16
CA ASP A 95 -28.42 -7.03 -9.62
C ASP A 95 -29.56 -6.10 -9.16
N VAL A 96 -29.99 -5.23 -10.08
CA VAL A 96 -31.04 -4.24 -9.91
C VAL A 96 -31.66 -3.92 -11.28
N ASP A 97 -32.98 -3.78 -11.36
CA ASP A 97 -33.66 -3.52 -12.63
C ASP A 97 -33.46 -2.08 -13.11
N VAL A 98 -33.68 -1.11 -12.22
CA VAL A 98 -33.49 0.31 -12.51
C VAL A 98 -32.78 0.97 -11.34
N LEU A 99 -31.68 1.65 -11.64
CA LEU A 99 -30.98 2.50 -10.69
C LEU A 99 -30.70 3.84 -11.36
N SER A 100 -31.38 4.90 -10.90
CA SER A 100 -31.35 6.21 -11.55
C SER A 100 -31.19 7.35 -10.55
N GLY A 101 -30.78 8.51 -11.05
CA GLY A 101 -30.52 9.67 -10.22
C GLY A 101 -29.26 9.54 -9.35
N LEU A 102 -28.38 8.58 -9.61
CA LEU A 102 -27.10 8.46 -8.91
C LEU A 102 -26.22 9.69 -9.15
N THR A 103 -25.48 10.06 -8.11
CA THR A 103 -24.36 11.01 -8.16
C THR A 103 -23.13 10.29 -7.62
N THR A 104 -21.95 10.85 -7.81
CA THR A 104 -20.71 10.35 -7.20
C THR A 104 -20.91 10.10 -5.71
N ALA A 105 -20.83 8.84 -5.30
CA ALA A 105 -20.91 8.42 -3.91
C ALA A 105 -19.51 8.44 -3.30
N ILE A 106 -19.37 9.14 -2.17
CA ILE A 106 -18.19 9.04 -1.31
C ILE A 106 -18.56 8.08 -0.19
N LEU A 107 -17.89 6.94 -0.15
CA LEU A 107 -18.08 5.93 0.87
C LEU A 107 -17.20 6.24 2.08
N VAL A 108 -17.81 6.20 3.27
CA VAL A 108 -17.11 6.29 4.55
C VAL A 108 -17.48 5.04 5.32
N ASP A 109 -16.52 4.14 5.49
CA ASP A 109 -16.67 2.88 6.22
C ASP A 109 -15.71 2.83 7.42
N GLN A 110 -15.60 1.63 8.02
CA GLN A 110 -14.68 1.37 9.12
C GLN A 110 -13.43 0.61 8.67
N GLU A 111 -13.21 0.45 7.36
CA GLU A 111 -11.98 -0.19 6.89
C GLU A 111 -10.79 0.66 7.33
N ARG A 112 -9.77 0.00 7.84
CA ARG A 112 -8.56 0.71 8.25
C ARG A 112 -7.94 1.32 7.00
N MET A 113 -7.69 2.63 7.06
CA MET A 113 -6.78 3.28 6.12
C MET A 113 -5.48 2.45 6.07
N GLY A 114 -4.97 2.21 4.86
CA GLY A 114 -4.03 1.11 4.56
C GLY A 114 -3.04 0.78 5.66
N SER A 115 -2.85 -0.52 5.92
CA SER A 115 -2.10 -1.06 7.06
C SER A 115 -0.60 -0.68 7.13
N ASP A 116 -0.08 0.10 6.19
CA ASP A 116 1.30 0.58 6.23
C ASP A 116 1.43 1.71 7.27
N PRO A 117 2.37 1.64 8.23
CA PRO A 117 2.63 2.73 9.19
C PRO A 117 2.91 4.10 8.58
N ARG A 118 3.29 4.16 7.29
CA ARG A 118 3.47 5.39 6.52
C ARG A 118 2.14 6.04 6.10
N SER A 119 1.02 5.32 6.21
CA SER A 119 -0.35 5.81 5.96
C SER A 119 -0.89 6.51 7.20
N THR A 120 -0.53 7.78 7.35
CA THR A 120 -0.93 8.63 8.47
C THR A 120 -2.10 9.55 8.09
N VAL A 121 -2.72 10.18 9.10
CA VAL A 121 -3.69 11.27 8.86
C VAL A 121 -3.08 12.38 8.02
N GLY A 122 -1.80 12.71 8.25
CA GLY A 122 -1.10 13.75 7.50
C GLY A 122 -0.93 13.41 6.02
N THR A 123 -0.73 12.13 5.67
CA THR A 123 -0.64 11.71 4.26
C THR A 123 -2.02 11.63 3.59
N ALA A 124 -3.05 11.23 4.32
CA ALA A 124 -4.40 11.09 3.74
C ALA A 124 -5.13 12.42 3.54
N THR A 125 -4.75 13.44 4.30
CA THR A 125 -5.32 14.79 4.22
C THR A 125 -4.47 15.75 3.39
N ASP A 126 -3.37 15.26 2.80
CA ASP A 126 -2.32 16.06 2.15
C ASP A 126 -1.65 17.14 3.03
N ALA A 127 -1.99 17.20 4.33
CA ALA A 127 -1.36 18.11 5.27
C ALA A 127 0.17 17.91 5.30
N ASN A 128 0.64 16.66 5.28
CA ASN A 128 2.06 16.35 5.20
C ASN A 128 2.70 16.87 3.91
N ALA A 129 2.03 16.78 2.76
CA ALA A 129 2.57 17.31 1.50
C ALA A 129 2.75 18.84 1.56
N MET A 130 1.75 19.55 2.08
CA MET A 130 1.82 21.01 2.28
C MET A 130 2.91 21.41 3.27
N LEU A 131 3.02 20.71 4.40
CA LEU A 131 4.06 20.95 5.40
C LEU A 131 5.47 20.76 4.82
N ARG A 132 5.70 19.72 4.01
CA ARG A 132 7.00 19.51 3.35
C ARG A 132 7.39 20.66 2.42
N ILE A 133 6.44 21.22 1.69
CA ILE A 133 6.67 22.41 0.86
C ILE A 133 7.05 23.59 1.74
N LEU A 134 6.30 23.82 2.83
CA LEU A 134 6.56 24.90 3.78
C LEU A 134 7.96 24.78 4.40
N PHE A 135 8.31 23.62 4.94
CA PHE A 135 9.63 23.38 5.54
C PHE A 135 10.76 23.48 4.52
N SER A 136 10.57 23.05 3.28
CA SER A 136 11.59 23.24 2.23
C SER A 136 11.83 24.70 1.85
N ARG A 137 10.93 25.63 2.19
CA ARG A 137 11.10 27.06 1.88
C ARG A 137 11.53 27.87 3.07
N LEU A 138 11.06 27.51 4.26
CA LEU A 138 11.21 28.29 5.50
C LEU A 138 12.07 27.60 6.57
N GLY A 139 12.46 26.34 6.35
CA GLY A 139 13.24 25.57 7.31
C GLY A 139 14.64 26.15 7.47
N ASP A 140 15.04 26.34 8.73
CA ASP A 140 16.41 26.69 9.12
C ASP A 140 16.93 25.61 10.09
N PRO A 141 17.99 24.87 9.74
CA PRO A 141 18.77 24.97 8.50
C PRO A 141 18.00 24.48 7.26
N TYR A 142 18.34 25.05 6.10
CA TYR A 142 17.85 24.54 4.82
C TYR A 142 18.53 23.21 4.47
N ILE A 143 17.75 22.14 4.39
CA ILE A 143 18.24 20.77 4.13
C ILE A 143 17.89 20.22 2.74
N GLY A 144 17.19 21.01 1.91
CA GLY A 144 16.86 20.63 0.53
C GLY A 144 15.39 20.83 0.15
N SER A 145 14.99 20.15 -0.92
CA SER A 145 13.62 20.21 -1.44
C SER A 145 12.60 19.54 -0.52
N SER A 146 11.32 19.59 -0.87
CA SER A 146 10.24 18.90 -0.14
C SER A 146 10.46 17.37 -0.01
N GLN A 147 11.34 16.79 -0.82
CA GLN A 147 11.75 15.38 -0.71
C GLN A 147 12.58 15.11 0.55
N ALA A 148 13.39 16.08 0.98
CA ALA A 148 14.23 15.98 2.19
C ALA A 148 13.40 15.89 3.48
N PHE A 149 12.11 16.25 3.42
CA PHE A 149 11.16 16.19 4.52
C PHE A 149 10.16 15.03 4.37
N SER A 150 10.39 14.14 3.41
CA SER A 150 9.52 12.97 3.17
C SER A 150 10.08 11.73 3.81
N PHE A 151 9.35 11.17 4.78
CA PHE A 151 9.65 9.84 5.33
C PHE A 151 9.41 8.69 4.34
N ASN A 152 8.84 8.98 3.15
CA ASN A 152 8.58 8.02 2.08
C ASN A 152 9.64 8.05 0.96
N ILE A 153 10.62 8.96 1.01
CA ILE A 153 11.64 9.09 -0.04
C ILE A 153 13.03 8.89 0.57
N ALA A 154 13.73 7.86 0.10
CA ALA A 154 15.12 7.59 0.46
C ALA A 154 16.07 8.61 -0.17
N SER A 155 17.14 8.94 0.55
CA SER A 155 18.27 9.65 -0.05
C SER A 155 18.97 8.73 -1.06
N ALA A 156 19.34 9.27 -2.21
CA ALA A 156 20.02 8.54 -3.27
C ALA A 156 21.13 9.39 -3.87
N SER A 157 22.22 8.75 -4.31
CA SER A 157 23.29 9.44 -5.03
C SER A 157 23.82 8.55 -6.14
N GLY A 158 24.40 9.17 -7.16
CA GLY A 158 24.96 8.47 -8.30
C GLY A 158 25.94 9.34 -9.06
N ALA A 159 26.83 8.69 -9.81
CA ALA A 159 27.81 9.36 -10.67
C ALA A 159 27.82 8.68 -12.05
N GLY A 160 27.85 9.48 -13.11
CA GLY A 160 27.83 8.99 -14.49
C GLY A 160 28.63 9.88 -15.42
N ALA A 161 29.17 9.29 -16.50
CA ALA A 161 29.82 10.07 -17.55
C ALA A 161 28.76 10.57 -18.53
N ILE A 162 28.69 11.89 -18.73
CA ILE A 162 27.85 12.54 -19.73
C ILE A 162 28.78 13.03 -20.85
N THR A 163 28.46 12.68 -22.09
CA THR A 163 29.13 13.26 -23.25
C THR A 163 28.31 14.44 -23.73
N ILE A 164 28.89 15.62 -23.70
CA ILE A 164 28.28 16.86 -24.18
C ILE A 164 28.98 17.25 -25.48
N GLU A 165 28.20 17.53 -26.51
CA GLU A 165 28.71 18.03 -27.79
C GLU A 165 28.44 19.54 -27.87
N ARG A 166 29.50 20.34 -27.93
CA ARG A 166 29.44 21.81 -28.10
C ARG A 166 30.44 22.22 -29.17
N GLY A 167 29.98 22.94 -30.19
CA GLY A 167 30.84 23.46 -31.25
C GLY A 167 31.62 22.40 -32.04
N GLY A 168 31.05 21.18 -32.20
CA GLY A 168 31.71 20.07 -32.90
C GLY A 168 32.76 19.31 -32.07
N GLN A 169 32.99 19.68 -30.80
CA GLN A 169 33.83 18.93 -29.87
C GLN A 169 32.97 18.12 -28.89
N LYS A 170 33.34 16.85 -28.71
CA LYS A 170 32.75 15.96 -27.71
C LYS A 170 33.60 16.00 -26.45
N VAL A 171 33.04 16.55 -25.37
CA VAL A 171 33.67 16.55 -24.04
C VAL A 171 32.95 15.54 -23.18
N LYS A 172 33.69 14.59 -22.61
CA LYS A 172 33.16 13.59 -21.67
C LYS A 172 33.42 14.07 -20.25
N GLU A 173 32.36 14.44 -19.53
CA GLU A 173 32.43 14.90 -18.15
C GLU A 173 31.77 13.89 -17.22
N ARG A 174 32.38 13.62 -16.07
CA ARG A 174 31.72 12.88 -14.99
C ARG A 174 30.85 13.86 -14.22
N ARG A 175 29.55 13.59 -14.14
CA ARG A 175 28.62 14.31 -13.26
C ARG A 175 28.18 13.43 -12.12
N GLU A 176 28.10 14.04 -10.95
CA GLU A 176 27.55 13.42 -9.75
C GLU A 176 26.22 14.11 -9.43
N PHE A 177 25.27 13.34 -8.94
CA PHE A 177 24.00 13.83 -8.45
C PHE A 177 23.71 13.22 -7.08
N SER A 178 23.10 14.02 -6.21
CA SER A 178 22.63 13.60 -4.91
C SER A 178 21.22 14.13 -4.69
N ILE A 179 20.32 13.25 -4.27
CA ILE A 179 18.96 13.54 -3.88
C ILE A 179 18.88 13.30 -2.38
N THR A 180 18.61 14.36 -1.62
CA THR A 180 18.34 14.26 -0.19
C THR A 180 16.88 13.90 0.02
N GLY A 181 16.63 12.69 0.51
CA GLY A 181 15.34 12.19 0.96
C GLY A 181 15.26 12.14 2.48
N GLY A 182 14.06 12.37 3.04
CA GLY A 182 13.82 12.40 4.49
C GLY A 182 13.58 11.04 5.13
N MET A 183 13.60 9.94 4.37
CA MET A 183 13.40 8.60 4.90
C MET A 183 14.63 8.16 5.71
N CYS A 184 14.39 7.74 6.96
CA CYS A 184 15.39 7.06 7.77
C CYS A 184 15.83 5.77 7.07
N SER A 185 17.12 5.57 6.80
CA SER A 185 17.64 4.38 6.11
C SER A 185 17.51 3.07 6.89
N ARG A 186 17.31 3.15 8.22
CA ARG A 186 17.22 1.98 9.09
C ARG A 186 15.79 1.45 9.21
N CYS A 187 14.84 2.32 9.61
CA CYS A 187 13.44 1.93 9.73
C CYS A 187 12.64 2.18 8.45
N GLU A 188 13.29 2.72 7.42
CA GLU A 188 12.67 3.13 6.16
C GLU A 188 11.46 4.05 6.40
N GLY A 189 11.49 4.91 7.42
CA GLY A 189 10.35 5.78 7.74
C GLY A 189 9.13 5.06 8.32
N ARG A 190 9.24 3.79 8.73
CA ARG A 190 8.17 3.04 9.43
C ARG A 190 8.14 3.31 10.94
N GLY A 191 9.18 3.95 11.48
CA GLY A 191 9.31 4.24 12.91
C GLY A 191 9.79 3.06 13.78
N ASN A 192 9.61 1.82 13.32
CA ASN A 192 10.14 0.61 13.95
C ASN A 192 10.90 -0.25 12.92
N VAL A 193 11.83 -1.09 13.38
CA VAL A 193 12.59 -2.04 12.56
C VAL A 193 12.18 -3.44 12.99
N SER A 194 11.72 -4.25 12.04
CA SER A 194 11.61 -5.70 12.24
C SER A 194 12.91 -6.31 11.76
N ASP A 195 13.70 -6.84 12.70
CA ASP A 195 14.99 -7.45 12.43
C ASP A 195 14.94 -8.94 12.78
N PHE A 196 15.77 -9.74 12.13
CA PHE A 196 15.90 -11.16 12.45
C PHE A 196 16.89 -11.34 13.59
N ASP A 197 16.52 -12.14 14.59
CA ASP A 197 17.50 -12.62 15.55
C ASP A 197 18.42 -13.65 14.86
N LEU A 198 19.62 -13.20 14.49
CA LEU A 198 20.61 -14.04 13.83
C LEU A 198 21.01 -15.26 14.67
N THR A 199 20.88 -15.19 16.00
CA THR A 199 21.18 -16.34 16.88
C THR A 199 20.16 -17.48 16.74
N ALA A 200 18.98 -17.20 16.17
CA ALA A 200 18.00 -18.22 15.80
C ALA A 200 18.31 -18.87 14.44
N LEU A 201 19.20 -18.28 13.62
CA LEU A 201 19.61 -18.81 12.32
C LEU A 201 20.85 -19.72 12.42
N TYR A 202 21.76 -19.41 13.34
CA TYR A 202 22.95 -20.21 13.55
C TYR A 202 23.51 -20.16 14.98
N ASP A 203 24.19 -21.23 15.36
CA ASP A 203 24.99 -21.37 16.57
C ASP A 203 26.41 -20.81 16.32
N ALA A 204 26.72 -19.66 16.94
CA ALA A 204 27.99 -18.97 16.72
C ALA A 204 29.22 -19.73 17.25
N ASP A 205 29.02 -20.66 18.20
CA ASP A 205 30.11 -21.41 18.81
C ASP A 205 30.56 -22.61 17.95
N LYS A 206 29.72 -23.03 17.00
CA LYS A 206 30.00 -24.13 16.07
C LYS A 206 30.49 -23.63 14.72
N SER A 207 31.21 -24.50 14.03
CA SER A 207 31.51 -24.36 12.61
C SER A 207 30.33 -24.79 11.74
N LEU A 208 30.33 -24.42 10.45
CA LEU A 208 29.31 -24.89 9.53
C LEU A 208 29.38 -26.42 9.42
N SER A 209 30.57 -27.01 9.34
CA SER A 209 30.72 -28.48 9.29
C SER A 209 30.14 -29.20 10.51
N GLU A 210 30.11 -28.57 11.69
CA GLU A 210 29.51 -29.10 12.92
C GLU A 210 27.98 -28.87 13.00
N GLY A 211 27.36 -28.34 11.95
CA GLY A 211 25.93 -28.10 11.92
C GLY A 211 25.53 -26.81 12.65
N ALA A 212 26.29 -25.72 12.46
CA ALA A 212 25.95 -24.44 13.06
C ALA A 212 24.60 -23.86 12.59
N LEU A 213 24.09 -24.20 11.41
CA LEU A 213 22.82 -23.67 10.91
C LEU A 213 21.64 -24.35 11.64
N THR A 214 20.81 -23.55 12.31
CA THR A 214 19.65 -24.02 13.09
C THR A 214 18.34 -23.98 12.29
N ILE A 215 18.40 -23.61 11.01
CA ILE A 215 17.24 -23.47 10.12
C ILE A 215 16.68 -24.86 9.78
N PRO A 216 15.38 -25.12 10.02
CA PRO A 216 14.77 -26.40 9.67
C PRO A 216 14.94 -26.75 8.19
N GLY A 217 15.43 -27.96 7.91
CA GLY A 217 15.67 -28.45 6.54
C GLY A 217 17.05 -28.12 5.97
N TYR A 218 17.86 -27.30 6.65
CA TYR A 218 19.27 -27.10 6.30
C TYR A 218 20.13 -28.12 7.04
N SER A 219 20.63 -29.11 6.31
CA SER A 219 21.57 -30.09 6.83
C SER A 219 22.92 -29.97 6.12
N MET A 220 23.98 -30.05 6.92
CA MET A 220 25.37 -30.03 6.47
C MET A 220 25.86 -31.39 5.95
N ASP A 221 25.04 -32.43 6.08
CA ASP A 221 25.29 -33.76 5.50
C ASP A 221 24.76 -33.88 4.07
N GLY A 222 23.89 -32.95 3.66
CA GLY A 222 23.21 -32.95 2.37
C GLY A 222 23.85 -32.06 1.31
N TRP A 223 23.03 -31.69 0.32
CA TRP A 223 23.45 -30.82 -0.78
C TRP A 223 23.94 -29.44 -0.32
N TYR A 224 23.24 -28.82 0.63
CA TYR A 224 23.64 -27.53 1.19
C TYR A 224 25.02 -27.58 1.86
N GLY A 225 25.33 -28.66 2.59
CA GLY A 225 26.66 -28.84 3.18
C GLY A 225 27.78 -28.90 2.15
N ARG A 226 27.54 -29.55 1.00
CA ARG A 226 28.49 -29.56 -0.12
C ARG A 226 28.70 -28.17 -0.71
N ILE A 227 27.64 -27.39 -0.87
CA ILE A 227 27.70 -26.01 -1.34
C ILE A 227 28.52 -25.15 -0.38
N TYR A 228 28.22 -25.17 0.92
CA TYR A 228 28.91 -24.35 1.91
C TYR A 228 30.40 -24.72 2.03
N ARG A 229 30.76 -26.01 1.96
CA ARG A 229 32.16 -26.45 1.94
C ARG A 229 32.88 -26.09 0.63
N GLY A 230 32.18 -26.12 -0.50
CA GLY A 230 32.74 -25.90 -1.83
C GLY A 230 32.70 -24.45 -2.34
N CYS A 231 32.06 -23.52 -1.62
CA CYS A 231 31.84 -22.15 -2.10
C CYS A 231 33.11 -21.28 -2.14
N GLY A 232 34.12 -21.61 -1.32
CA GLY A 232 35.38 -20.88 -1.26
C GLY A 232 35.32 -19.49 -0.60
N PHE A 233 34.17 -19.08 -0.03
CA PHE A 233 34.03 -17.76 0.60
C PHE A 233 34.51 -17.73 2.06
N PHE A 234 34.46 -18.87 2.74
CA PHE A 234 34.88 -19.00 4.14
C PHE A 234 35.36 -20.42 4.41
N ASP A 235 36.07 -20.57 5.53
CA ASP A 235 36.49 -21.87 6.06
C ASP A 235 35.31 -22.53 6.79
N PRO A 236 34.78 -23.67 6.30
CA PRO A 236 33.60 -24.31 6.88
C PRO A 236 33.85 -24.97 8.24
N ASP A 237 35.11 -25.24 8.59
CA ASP A 237 35.52 -25.88 9.86
C ASP A 237 35.85 -24.84 10.95
N LYS A 238 35.84 -23.56 10.58
CA LYS A 238 36.03 -22.46 11.51
C LYS A 238 34.71 -22.12 12.22
N PRO A 239 34.69 -21.97 13.55
CA PRO A 239 33.50 -21.50 14.26
C PRO A 239 33.01 -20.14 13.76
N ILE A 240 31.68 -19.97 13.62
CA ILE A 240 31.10 -18.75 13.03
C ILE A 240 31.48 -17.49 13.82
N LYS A 241 31.61 -17.54 15.16
CA LYS A 241 32.06 -16.40 15.97
C LYS A 241 33.45 -15.87 15.60
N LYS A 242 34.28 -16.68 14.93
CA LYS A 242 35.61 -16.28 14.45
C LYS A 242 35.58 -15.73 13.03
N PHE A 243 34.44 -15.74 12.35
CA PHE A 243 34.31 -15.21 10.99
C PHE A 243 34.58 -13.71 11.00
N THR A 244 35.21 -13.23 9.93
CA THR A 244 35.32 -11.79 9.71
C THR A 244 33.96 -11.20 9.34
N LYS A 245 33.79 -9.89 9.46
CA LYS A 245 32.56 -9.21 9.03
C LYS A 245 32.19 -9.54 7.57
N LYS A 246 33.19 -9.62 6.69
CA LYS A 246 32.99 -10.02 5.29
C LYS A 246 32.50 -11.46 5.15
N GLN A 247 33.02 -12.39 5.95
CA GLN A 247 32.61 -13.80 5.91
C GLN A 247 31.18 -14.00 6.44
N ILE A 248 30.77 -13.24 7.46
CA ILE A 248 29.37 -13.22 7.93
C ILE A 248 28.45 -12.63 6.86
N ASP A 249 28.87 -11.53 6.22
CA ASP A 249 28.12 -10.92 5.14
C ASP A 249 27.96 -11.86 3.93
N ASP A 250 29.05 -12.53 3.54
CA ASP A 250 29.06 -13.55 2.49
C ASP A 250 28.19 -14.78 2.85
N LEU A 251 28.00 -15.09 4.13
CA LEU A 251 27.14 -16.17 4.59
C LEU A 251 25.65 -15.79 4.62
N LEU A 252 25.33 -14.56 5.02
CA LEU A 252 23.95 -14.15 5.32
C LEU A 252 23.28 -13.32 4.23
N TYR A 253 24.04 -12.53 3.46
CA TYR A 253 23.51 -11.47 2.60
C TYR A 253 24.05 -11.51 1.18
N LYS A 254 24.89 -12.48 0.84
CA LYS A 254 25.51 -12.56 -0.50
C LYS A 254 24.47 -12.71 -1.59
N GLU A 255 24.60 -11.91 -2.64
CA GLU A 255 23.77 -12.04 -3.84
C GLU A 255 23.99 -13.40 -4.52
N PRO A 256 22.96 -13.96 -5.19
CA PRO A 256 23.07 -15.22 -5.91
C PRO A 256 24.27 -15.23 -6.85
N THR A 257 25.26 -16.08 -6.56
CA THR A 257 26.56 -16.08 -7.22
C THR A 257 26.83 -17.46 -7.79
N LYS A 258 27.17 -17.53 -9.08
CA LYS A 258 27.56 -18.79 -9.71
C LYS A 258 28.85 -19.33 -9.08
N ILE A 259 28.77 -20.52 -8.52
CA ILE A 259 29.89 -21.27 -7.98
C ILE A 259 29.94 -22.66 -8.61
N LYS A 260 31.11 -23.30 -8.56
CA LYS A 260 31.29 -24.67 -9.04
C LYS A 260 31.60 -25.57 -7.86
N VAL A 261 30.70 -26.50 -7.57
CA VAL A 261 30.78 -27.42 -6.42
C VAL A 261 30.75 -28.84 -6.97
N ASP A 262 31.78 -29.64 -6.67
CA ASP A 262 31.92 -31.03 -7.15
C ASP A 262 31.72 -31.21 -8.66
N GLY A 263 32.17 -30.23 -9.45
CA GLY A 263 32.04 -30.25 -10.91
C GLY A 263 30.71 -29.73 -11.46
N ILE A 264 29.74 -29.40 -10.59
CA ILE A 264 28.41 -28.90 -10.96
C ILE A 264 28.35 -27.37 -10.77
N ASN A 265 27.84 -26.64 -11.76
CA ASN A 265 27.59 -25.21 -11.64
C ASN A 265 26.28 -24.99 -10.89
N VAL A 266 26.33 -24.25 -9.79
CA VAL A 266 25.17 -23.86 -8.97
C VAL A 266 25.17 -22.35 -8.78
N THR A 267 24.01 -21.77 -8.53
CA THR A 267 23.82 -20.33 -8.27
C THR A 267 23.11 -20.14 -6.94
#